data_AF-X1DCK3-F1
#
_entry.id   AF-X1DCK3-F1
#
_cell.length_a   1.000
_cell.length_b   1.000
_cell.length_c   1.000
_cell.angle_alpha   90.00
_cell.angle_beta   90.00
_cell.angle_gamma   90.00
#
_symmetry.space_group_name_H-M   'P 1'
#
loop_
_entity.id
_entity.type
_entity.pdbx_description
1 polymer ?
#
loop_
_entity_poly.entity_id
_entity_poly.type
_entity_poly.pdbx_seq_one_letter_code
_entity_poly.pdbx_strand_id
1 'polypeptide(L)' 'MIKHRAQICLNGHIMCPSIIRFPELLKKFCTKCGTKTITECPNCNAQIYRNSIEISEGEDIGPAFCHNCGKPYPWTIKRE' A
#
# COMPACT_ATOMS: atom_id res chain seq x y z
N MET A 1 -11.21 10.39 -11.94
CA MET A 1 -10.81 9.55 -10.79
C MET A 1 -9.38 9.89 -10.42
N ILE A 2 -9.13 10.39 -9.20
CA ILE A 2 -7.79 10.82 -8.77
C ILE A 2 -7.09 9.61 -8.12
N LYS A 3 -5.88 9.29 -8.58
CA LYS A 3 -5.04 8.22 -8.01
C LYS A 3 -4.09 8.82 -6.99
N HIS A 4 -4.04 8.23 -5.80
CA HIS A 4 -3.15 8.67 -4.72
C HIS A 4 -2.04 7.66 -4.50
N ARG A 5 -0.79 8.13 -4.45
CA ARG A 5 0.38 7.28 -4.19
C ARG A 5 0.35 6.82 -2.74
N ALA A 6 0.22 5.52 -2.51
CA ALA A 6 0.07 4.95 -1.19
C ALA A 6 1.36 4.28 -0.71
N GLN A 7 1.55 4.22 0.62
CA GLN A 7 2.55 3.40 1.28
C GLN A 7 1.84 2.27 2.03
N ILE A 8 2.21 1.02 1.74
CA ILE A 8 1.54 -0.18 2.23
C ILE A 8 2.60 -1.17 2.73
N CYS A 9 2.35 -1.87 3.83
CA CYS A 9 3.28 -2.91 4.28
C CYS A 9 3.20 -4.19 3.45
N LEU A 10 4.21 -5.05 3.56
CA LEU A 10 4.23 -6.34 2.86
C LEU A 10 3.09 -7.29 3.27
N ASN A 11 2.44 -7.02 4.42
CA ASN A 11 1.23 -7.73 4.87
C ASN A 11 -0.07 -6.96 4.54
N GLY A 12 -0.01 -5.83 3.84
CA GLY A 12 -1.20 -5.19 3.25
C GLY A 12 -1.78 -4.03 4.05
N HIS A 13 -1.27 -3.76 5.25
CA HIS A 13 -1.71 -2.60 6.04
C HIS A 13 -1.31 -1.30 5.36
N ILE A 14 -2.31 -0.47 5.05
CA ILE A 14 -2.08 0.88 4.54
C ILE A 14 -1.49 1.74 5.67
N MET A 15 -0.28 2.24 5.43
CA MET A 15 0.46 3.07 6.38
C MET A 15 0.25 4.55 6.10
N CYS A 16 0.25 4.92 4.81
CA CYS A 16 -0.05 6.26 4.36
C CYS A 16 -0.92 6.19 3.10
N PRO A 17 -2.13 6.77 3.11
CA PRO A 17 -3.05 6.72 1.98
C PRO A 17 -2.60 7.63 0.83
N SER A 18 -1.77 8.65 1.09
CA SER A 18 -1.22 9.55 0.07
C SER A 18 0.11 10.15 0.51
N ILE A 19 1.23 9.59 0.04
CA ILE A 19 2.59 10.02 0.42
C ILE A 19 2.90 11.48 0.05
N ILE A 20 2.16 12.03 -0.92
CA ILE A 20 2.30 13.43 -1.35
C ILE A 20 1.55 14.38 -0.39
N ARG A 21 0.44 13.92 0.19
CA ARG A 21 -0.40 14.75 1.08
C ARG A 21 0.02 14.62 2.54
N PHE A 22 0.52 13.45 2.93
CA PHE A 22 0.88 13.11 4.30
C PHE A 22 2.30 12.51 4.36
N PRO A 23 3.35 13.23 3.93
CA PRO A 23 4.72 12.75 3.98
C PRO A 23 5.20 12.44 5.42
N GLU A 24 4.60 13.08 6.43
CA GLU A 24 4.87 12.86 7.85
C GLU A 24 4.41 11.48 8.35
N LEU A 25 3.48 10.83 7.65
CA LEU A 25 3.00 9.49 7.98
C LEU A 25 3.90 8.38 7.42
N LEU A 26 4.94 8.73 6.65
CA LEU A 26 5.83 7.75 6.05
C LEU A 26 6.63 7.01 7.12
N LYS A 27 6.54 5.68 7.10
CA LYS A 27 7.28 4.81 8.01
C LYS A 27 7.96 3.71 7.23
N LYS A 28 9.22 3.40 7.57
CA LYS A 28 9.98 2.29 6.95
C LYS A 28 9.40 0.91 7.29
N PHE A 29 8.72 0.82 8.43
CA PHE A 29 8.13 -0.41 8.96
C PHE A 29 6.71 -0.16 9.44
N CYS A 30 5.87 -1.19 9.31
CA CYS A 30 4.49 -1.17 9.76
C CYS A 30 4.42 -1.13 11.29
N THR A 31 3.65 -0.21 11.86
CA THR A 31 3.43 -0.15 13.31
C THR A 31 2.49 -1.24 13.82
N LYS A 32 1.75 -1.93 12.93
CA LYS A 32 0.82 -3.01 13.30
C LYS A 32 1.51 -4.38 13.31
N CYS A 33 2.34 -4.69 12.31
CA CYS A 33 2.93 -6.03 12.12
C CYS A 33 4.46 -6.04 11.98
N GLY A 34 5.13 -4.89 12.04
CA GLY A 34 6.60 -4.79 11.97
C GLY A 34 7.22 -5.04 10.58
N THR A 35 6.44 -5.46 9.58
CA THR A 35 6.97 -5.71 8.22
C THR A 35 7.35 -4.43 7.49
N LYS A 36 8.27 -4.56 6.53
CA LYS A 36 8.69 -3.43 5.68
C LYS A 36 7.51 -2.83 4.92
N THR A 37 7.59 -1.54 4.66
CA THR A 37 6.64 -0.82 3.81
C THR A 37 7.20 -0.64 2.40
N ILE A 38 6.29 -0.57 1.44
CA ILE A 38 6.59 -0.35 0.03
C ILE A 38 5.66 0.74 -0.52
N THR A 39 6.20 1.56 -1.41
CA THR A 39 5.46 2.53 -2.23
C THR A 39 5.45 2.13 -3.71
N GLU A 40 6.14 1.05 -4.04
CA GLU A 40 6.38 0.57 -5.40
C GLU A 40 6.15 -0.93 -5.49
N CYS A 41 5.70 -1.38 -6.67
CA CYS A 41 5.56 -2.79 -6.97
C CYS A 41 6.94 -3.48 -6.93
N PRO A 42 7.12 -4.56 -6.17
CA PRO A 42 8.40 -5.26 -6.11
C PRO A 42 8.78 -5.96 -7.42
N ASN A 43 7.82 -6.14 -8.35
CA ASN A 43 8.06 -6.83 -9.61
C ASN A 43 8.41 -5.89 -10.78
N CYS A 44 7.91 -4.66 -10.80
CA CYS A 44 8.10 -3.75 -11.93
C CYS A 44 8.40 -2.30 -11.52
N ASN A 45 8.59 -2.04 -10.22
CA ASN A 45 8.89 -0.73 -9.62
C ASN A 45 7.86 0.38 -9.90
N ALA A 46 6.67 0.04 -10.42
CA ALA A 46 5.59 1.00 -10.60
C ALA A 46 5.04 1.45 -9.24
N GLN A 47 4.74 2.74 -9.09
CA GLN A 47 4.16 3.30 -7.88
C GLN A 47 2.82 2.63 -7.52
N ILE A 48 2.57 2.46 -6.23
CA ILE A 48 1.33 1.89 -5.72
C ILE A 48 0.30 3.00 -5.59
N TYR A 49 -0.88 2.80 -6.18
CA TYR A 49 -1.96 3.77 -6.16
C TYR A 49 -3.22 3.23 -5.50
N ARG A 50 -3.96 4.10 -4.83
CA ARG A 50 -5.34 3.88 -4.38
C ARG A 50 -6.29 4.92 -4.99
N ASN A 51 -7.57 4.56 -5.05
CA ASN A 51 -8.62 5.39 -5.67
C ASN A 51 -9.33 6.34 -4.69
N SER A 52 -9.20 6.13 -3.38
CA SER A 52 -9.74 7.02 -2.35
C SER A 52 -8.68 7.25 -1.26
N ILE A 53 -8.76 8.38 -0.55
CA ILE A 53 -7.97 8.63 0.66
C ILE A 53 -8.73 8.18 1.92
N GLU A 54 -10.04 7.96 1.81
CA GLU A 54 -10.88 7.54 2.92
C GLU A 54 -10.41 6.19 3.46
N ILE A 55 -10.29 6.11 4.78
CA ILE A 55 -10.01 4.87 5.50
C ILE A 55 -11.36 4.48 6.08
N SER A 56 -12.04 3.51 5.48
CA SER A 56 -13.27 2.96 6.06
C SER A 56 -12.94 2.10 7.28
N GLU A 57 -13.88 1.95 8.22
CA GLU A 57 -13.80 1.02 9.36
C GLU A 57 -13.88 -0.45 8.90
N GLY A 58 -12.83 -0.89 8.21
CA GLY A 58 -12.56 -2.27 7.82
C GLY A 58 -11.05 -2.44 7.68
N GLU A 59 -10.59 -3.68 7.47
CA GLU A 59 -9.20 -3.92 7.09
C GLU A 59 -8.93 -3.24 5.74
N ASP A 60 -8.44 -2.00 5.78
CA ASP A 60 -7.99 -1.21 4.62
C ASP A 60 -6.72 -1.88 4.06
N ILE A 61 -6.96 -2.97 3.33
CA ILE A 61 -5.94 -3.75 2.63
C ILE A 61 -5.68 -3.05 1.28
N GLY A 62 -4.39 -2.93 0.94
CA GLY A 62 -3.96 -2.40 -0.35
C GLY A 62 -4.58 -3.09 -1.57
N PRO A 63 -4.49 -2.48 -2.77
CA PRO A 63 -4.96 -3.10 -4.01
C PRO A 63 -4.39 -4.52 -4.16
N ALA A 64 -5.17 -5.46 -4.67
CA ALA A 64 -4.72 -6.84 -4.80
C ALA A 64 -3.66 -7.03 -5.91
N PHE A 65 -3.78 -6.28 -7.01
CA PHE A 65 -2.93 -6.43 -8.19
C PHE A 65 -2.29 -5.11 -8.59
N CYS A 66 -1.08 -5.20 -9.14
CA CYS A 66 -0.38 -4.04 -9.68
C CYS A 66 -1.09 -3.52 -10.93
N HIS A 67 -1.40 -2.23 -10.96
CA HIS A 67 -2.04 -1.60 -12.12
C HIS A 67 -1.16 -1.59 -13.39
N ASN A 68 0.16 -1.81 -13.25
CA ASN A 68 1.11 -1.73 -14.36
C ASN A 68 1.47 -3.11 -14.92
N CYS A 69 1.84 -4.06 -14.07
CA CYS A 69 2.27 -5.39 -14.51
C CYS A 69 1.24 -6.51 -14.26
N GLY A 70 0.10 -6.20 -13.62
CA GLY A 70 -0.96 -7.17 -13.34
C GLY A 70 -0.63 -8.22 -12.27
N LYS A 71 0.63 -8.29 -11.80
CA LYS A 71 1.02 -9.28 -10.78
C LYS A 71 0.38 -8.98 -9.42
N PRO A 72 0.05 -10.02 -8.65
CA PRO A 72 -0.43 -9.87 -7.27
C PRO A 72 0.62 -9.18 -6.40
N TYR A 73 0.16 -8.35 -5.47
CA TYR A 73 1.04 -7.79 -4.44
C TYR A 73 1.34 -8.81 -3.33
N PRO A 74 2.44 -8.65 -2.58
CA PRO A 74 2.88 -9.62 -1.56
C PRO A 74 1.81 -9.98 -0.51
N TRP A 75 0.98 -9.01 -0.14
CA TRP A 75 -0.08 -9.18 0.87
C TRP A 75 -1.29 -9.97 0.41
N THR A 76 -1.40 -10.29 -0.88
CA THR A 76 -2.49 -11.17 -1.37
C THR A 76 -2.22 -12.65 -1.10
N ILE A 77 -0.97 -12.98 -0.77
CA ILE A 77 -0.50 -14.37 -0.60
C ILE A 77 -0.27 -14.67 0.89
N LYS A 78 0.10 -13.65 1.68
CA LYS A 78 0.26 -13.77 3.12
C LYS A 78 -1.08 -13.66 3.84
N ARG A 79 -1.55 -14.80 4.36
CA ARG A 79 -2.56 -14.87 5.43
C ARG A 79 -1.84 -15.46 6.64
N GLU A 80 -1.62 -14.64 7.66
CA GLU A 80 -1.23 -15.09 9.00
C GLU A 80 -2.40 -14.81 9.94
#